data_AF-A0A1Q5A163-F1
#
_entry.id   AF-A0A1Q5A163-F1
#
_cell.length_a   1.000
_cell.length_b   1.000
_cell.length_c   1.000
_cell.angle_alpha   90.00
_cell.angle_beta   90.00
_cell.angle_gamma   90.00
#
_symmetry.space_group_name_H-M   'P 1'
#
loop_
_entity.id
_entity.type
_entity.pdbx_description
1 polymer ?
#
loop_
_entity_poly.entity_id
_entity_poly.type
_entity_poly.pdbx_seq_one_letter_code
_entity_poly.pdbx_strand_id
1 'polypeptide(L)'
;MVQVSKLPQRQRLVLAELSGVAGRYGNGVDRDAPREVAIASVRRVTSDPQLLGIQAGVALADPQGISGPTVELLRAAGADMAVAEAHAAEVRARLESQGIRYDHAFEV
;
A
#
# COMPACT_ATOMS: atom_id res chain seq x y z
N MET A 1 0.87 3.43 -16.25
CA MET A 1 -0.47 3.70 -15.66
C MET A 1 -1.02 2.37 -15.15
N VAL A 2 -1.31 2.25 -13.86
CA VAL A 2 -1.73 0.97 -13.25
C VAL A 2 -3.20 1.04 -12.88
N GLN A 3 -4.05 0.67 -13.84
CA GLN A 3 -5.49 0.63 -13.59
C GLN A 3 -5.87 -0.67 -12.89
N VAL A 4 -5.95 -0.64 -11.56
CA VAL A 4 -6.34 -1.78 -10.72
C VAL A 4 -7.65 -2.43 -11.19
N SER A 5 -8.59 -1.63 -11.71
CA SER A 5 -9.87 -2.08 -12.27
C SER A 5 -9.74 -2.96 -13.53
N LYS A 6 -8.60 -2.90 -14.22
CA LYS A 6 -8.28 -3.70 -15.41
C LYS A 6 -7.50 -4.97 -15.11
N LEU A 7 -7.12 -5.20 -13.84
CA LEU A 7 -6.45 -6.43 -13.45
C LEU A 7 -7.41 -7.63 -13.53
N PRO A 8 -6.94 -8.82 -13.92
CA PRO A 8 -7.65 -10.07 -13.77
C PRO A 8 -8.29 -10.20 -12.38
N GLN A 9 -9.50 -10.76 -12.32
CA GLN A 9 -10.26 -10.91 -11.06
C GLN A 9 -9.41 -11.54 -9.93
N ARG A 10 -8.59 -12.53 -10.27
CA ARG A 10 -7.67 -13.18 -9.32
C ARG A 10 -6.69 -12.20 -8.68
N GLN A 11 -6.11 -11.28 -9.45
CA GLN A 11 -5.17 -10.28 -8.93
C GLN A 11 -5.90 -9.24 -8.06
N ARG A 12 -7.15 -8.89 -8.38
CA ARG A 12 -7.96 -8.01 -7.53
C ARG A 12 -8.28 -8.66 -6.17
N LEU A 13 -8.55 -9.97 -6.15
CA LEU A 13 -8.73 -10.70 -4.88
C LEU A 13 -7.44 -10.74 -4.07
N VAL A 14 -6.30 -10.98 -4.71
CA VAL A 14 -4.98 -10.93 -4.05
C VAL A 14 -4.71 -9.54 -3.45
N LEU A 15 -5.02 -8.46 -4.18
CA LEU A 15 -4.87 -7.10 -3.66
C LEU A 15 -5.78 -6.82 -2.45
N ALA A 16 -7.01 -7.33 -2.44
CA ALA A 16 -7.90 -7.18 -1.30
C ALA A 16 -7.38 -7.90 -0.05
N GLU A 17 -6.91 -9.14 -0.21
CA GLU A 17 -6.28 -9.89 0.89
C GLU A 17 -4.98 -9.22 1.36
N LEU A 18 -4.14 -8.79 0.42
CA LEU A 18 -2.88 -8.10 0.70
C LEU A 18 -3.11 -6.80 1.47
N SER A 19 -4.14 -6.04 1.11
CA SER A 19 -4.52 -4.82 1.83
C SER A 19 -4.87 -5.11 3.29
N GLY A 20 -5.65 -6.16 3.54
CA GLY A 20 -6.00 -6.59 4.90
C GLY A 20 -4.76 -7.03 5.70
N VAL A 21 -3.94 -7.91 5.14
CA VAL A 21 -2.73 -8.41 5.83
C VAL A 21 -1.72 -7.30 6.08
N ALA A 22 -1.40 -6.50 5.07
CA ALA A 22 -0.44 -5.41 5.19
C ALA A 22 -0.94 -4.34 6.18
N GLY A 23 -2.24 -4.03 6.21
CA GLY A 23 -2.83 -3.15 7.19
C GLY A 23 -2.71 -3.69 8.62
N ARG A 24 -3.08 -4.95 8.86
CA ARG A 24 -2.99 -5.55 10.21
C ARG A 24 -1.58 -5.51 10.79
N TYR A 25 -0.58 -5.86 9.99
CA TYR A 25 0.82 -5.90 10.42
C TYR A 25 1.54 -4.55 10.33
N GLY A 26 1.06 -3.61 9.52
CA GLY A 26 1.65 -2.28 9.40
C GLY A 26 1.22 -1.38 10.55
N ASN A 27 -0.08 -1.15 10.70
CA ASN A 27 -0.63 -0.19 11.67
C ASN A 27 -1.80 -0.75 12.51
N GLY A 28 -2.24 -1.98 12.23
CA GLY A 28 -3.37 -2.61 12.89
C GLY A 28 -3.01 -3.49 14.10
N VAL A 29 -3.86 -4.50 14.33
CA VAL A 29 -3.85 -5.36 15.53
C VAL A 29 -2.59 -6.22 15.68
N ASP A 30 -1.90 -6.50 14.58
CA ASP A 30 -0.72 -7.38 14.55
C ASP A 30 0.59 -6.57 14.43
N ARG A 31 0.55 -5.24 14.60
CA ARG A 31 1.70 -4.33 14.38
C ARG A 31 2.91 -4.61 15.27
N ASP A 32 2.68 -5.20 16.44
CA ASP A 32 3.73 -5.52 17.42
C ASP A 32 4.35 -6.91 17.17
N ALA A 33 3.90 -7.63 16.14
CA ALA A 33 4.49 -8.90 15.75
C ALA A 33 5.93 -8.71 15.23
N PRO A 34 6.80 -9.74 15.35
CA PRO A 34 8.16 -9.67 14.83
C PRO A 34 8.19 -9.34 13.33
N ARG A 35 9.17 -8.54 12.91
CA ARG A 35 9.25 -8.00 11.54
C ARG A 35 9.32 -9.11 10.50
N GLU A 36 10.03 -10.19 10.79
CA GLU A 36 10.17 -11.36 9.93
C GLU A 36 8.82 -12.08 9.74
N VAL A 37 8.01 -12.16 10.80
CA VAL A 37 6.66 -12.74 10.76
C VAL A 37 5.74 -11.89 9.88
N ALA A 38 5.80 -10.56 10.04
CA ALA A 38 5.03 -9.64 9.20
C ALA A 38 5.40 -9.79 7.71
N ILE A 39 6.70 -9.82 7.40
CA ILE A 39 7.20 -10.02 6.03
C ILE A 39 6.74 -11.36 5.46
N ALA A 40 6.87 -12.44 6.24
CA ALA A 40 6.46 -13.78 5.82
C ALA A 40 4.94 -13.85 5.57
N SER A 41 4.14 -13.20 6.41
CA SER A 41 2.68 -13.12 6.23
C SER A 41 2.29 -12.38 4.96
N VAL A 42 2.96 -11.27 4.64
CA VAL A 42 2.76 -10.56 3.37
C VAL A 42 3.15 -11.43 2.18
N ARG A 43 4.32 -12.06 2.23
CA ARG A 43 4.83 -12.92 1.14
C ARG A 43 3.98 -14.17 0.89
N ARG A 44 3.27 -14.65 1.93
CA ARG A 44 2.31 -15.76 1.81
C ARG A 44 1.10 -15.38 0.96
N VAL A 45 0.66 -14.12 1.01
CA VAL A 45 -0.41 -13.62 0.14
C VAL A 45 0.10 -13.48 -1.29
N THR A 46 1.23 -12.82 -1.46
CA THR A 46 1.90 -12.72 -2.76
C THR A 46 3.37 -12.32 -2.60
N SER A 47 4.21 -12.84 -3.49
CA SER A 47 5.59 -12.42 -3.66
C SER A 47 5.82 -11.66 -4.97
N ASP A 48 4.74 -11.31 -5.68
CA ASP A 48 4.79 -10.50 -6.91
C ASP A 48 5.16 -9.04 -6.57
N PRO A 49 6.36 -8.56 -6.96
CA PRO A 49 6.82 -7.21 -6.66
C PRO A 49 5.87 -6.12 -7.16
N GLN A 50 5.16 -6.37 -8.26
CA GLN A 50 4.24 -5.41 -8.87
C GLN A 50 2.97 -5.25 -8.01
N LEU A 51 2.38 -6.36 -7.54
CA LEU A 51 1.19 -6.31 -6.68
C LEU A 51 1.51 -5.71 -5.30
N LEU A 52 2.69 -6.03 -4.76
CA LEU A 52 3.21 -5.41 -3.55
C LEU A 52 3.43 -3.91 -3.74
N GLY A 53 3.98 -3.50 -4.89
CA GLY A 53 4.16 -2.10 -5.28
C GLY A 53 2.85 -1.35 -5.38
N ILE A 54 1.81 -1.93 -6.00
CA ILE A 54 0.47 -1.33 -6.06
C ILE A 54 -0.08 -1.04 -4.67
N GLN A 55 -0.03 -2.02 -3.76
CA GLN A 55 -0.51 -1.80 -2.39
C GLN A 55 0.32 -0.76 -1.64
N ALA A 56 1.64 -0.75 -1.84
CA ALA A 56 2.51 0.25 -1.26
C ALA A 56 2.18 1.66 -1.78
N GLY A 57 1.79 1.77 -3.06
CA GLY A 57 1.32 3.02 -3.66
C GLY A 57 0.03 3.56 -3.04
N VAL A 58 -0.93 2.67 -2.71
CA VAL A 58 -2.14 3.06 -1.96
C VAL A 58 -1.77 3.61 -0.58
N ALA A 59 -0.88 2.93 0.13
CA ALA A 59 -0.40 3.36 1.45
C ALA A 59 0.39 4.67 1.38
N LEU A 60 1.21 4.88 0.35
CA LEU A 60 1.92 6.14 0.12
C LEU A 60 0.99 7.32 -0.20
N ALA A 61 -0.15 7.06 -0.83
CA ALA A 61 -1.13 8.10 -1.17
C ALA A 61 -1.94 8.58 0.05
N ASP A 62 -1.78 7.96 1.22
CA ASP A 62 -2.42 8.37 2.48
C ASP A 62 -2.03 9.81 2.85
N PRO A 63 -2.99 10.77 2.86
CA PRO A 63 -2.72 12.17 3.20
C PRO A 63 -2.21 12.36 4.63
N GLN A 64 -2.56 11.46 5.55
CA GLN A 64 -2.27 11.60 6.97
C GLN A 64 -0.91 11.00 7.35
N GLY A 65 -0.24 10.30 6.42
CA GLY A 65 1.03 9.63 6.67
C GLY A 65 0.96 8.46 7.68
N ILE A 66 -0.25 8.08 8.12
CA ILE A 66 -0.47 7.00 9.11
C ILE A 66 -0.03 5.66 8.55
N SER A 67 -0.07 5.50 7.24
CA SER A 67 0.27 4.27 6.53
C SER A 67 1.77 4.05 6.32
N GLY A 68 2.64 4.88 6.90
CA GLY A 68 4.11 4.75 6.81
C GLY A 68 4.64 3.35 7.16
N PRO A 69 4.26 2.75 8.30
CA PRO A 69 4.66 1.39 8.66
C PRO A 69 4.24 0.32 7.63
N THR A 70 3.07 0.48 7.01
CA THR A 70 2.58 -0.40 5.95
C THR A 70 3.47 -0.32 4.71
N VAL A 71 3.92 0.88 4.32
CA VAL A 71 4.86 1.08 3.20
C VAL A 71 6.20 0.40 3.49
N GLU A 72 6.74 0.57 4.69
CA GLU A 72 8.01 -0.05 5.08
C GLU A 72 7.93 -1.58 5.10
N LEU A 73 6.80 -2.13 5.55
CA LEU A 73 6.55 -3.56 5.53
C LEU A 73 6.53 -4.09 4.10
N LEU A 74 5.78 -3.46 3.20
CA LEU A 74 5.67 -3.87 1.80
C LEU A 74 7.00 -3.74 1.06
N ARG A 75 7.77 -2.67 1.32
CA ARG A 75 9.13 -2.51 0.81
C ARG A 75 10.03 -3.67 1.24
N ALA A 76 10.02 -4.01 2.52
CA ALA A 76 10.81 -5.13 3.06
C ALA A 76 10.37 -6.49 2.50
N ALA A 77 9.08 -6.64 2.16
CA ALA A 77 8.56 -7.83 1.50
C ALA A 77 9.02 -7.96 0.04
N GLY A 78 9.51 -6.89 -0.59
CA GLY A 78 10.02 -6.88 -1.96
C GLY A 78 9.15 -6.11 -2.95
N ALA A 79 8.37 -5.13 -2.48
CA ALA A 79 7.60 -4.26 -3.35
C ALA A 79 8.48 -3.50 -4.36
N ASP A 80 8.03 -3.45 -5.61
CA ASP A 80 8.58 -2.53 -6.59
C ASP A 80 8.15 -1.10 -6.22
N MET A 81 9.09 -0.31 -5.70
CA MET A 81 8.83 1.04 -5.25
C MET A 81 8.60 2.02 -6.41
N ALA A 82 9.09 1.73 -7.62
CA ALA A 82 8.80 2.55 -8.80
C ALA A 82 7.31 2.41 -9.19
N VAL A 83 6.78 1.19 -9.11
CA VAL A 83 5.32 0.94 -9.25
C VAL A 83 4.54 1.63 -8.14
N ALA A 84 5.04 1.58 -6.90
CA ALA A 84 4.40 2.23 -5.76
C ALA A 84 4.30 3.75 -5.92
N GLU A 85 5.37 4.42 -6.31
CA GLU A 85 5.41 5.87 -6.52
C GLU A 85 4.48 6.29 -7.68
N ALA A 86 4.55 5.57 -8.80
CA ALA A 86 3.67 5.84 -9.94
C ALA A 86 2.19 5.65 -9.58
N HIS A 87 1.87 4.61 -8.81
CA HIS A 87 0.49 4.35 -8.39
C HIS A 87 0.03 5.34 -7.31
N ALA A 88 0.92 5.75 -6.39
CA ALA A 88 0.60 6.76 -5.39
C ALA A 88 0.23 8.10 -6.04
N ALA A 89 0.98 8.54 -7.06
CA ALA A 89 0.67 9.75 -7.82
C ALA A 89 -0.71 9.66 -8.50
N GLU A 90 -1.04 8.51 -9.09
CA GLU A 90 -2.36 8.26 -9.69
C GLU A 90 -3.48 8.33 -8.63
N VAL A 91 -3.28 7.69 -7.48
CA VAL A 91 -4.27 7.68 -6.39
C VAL A 91 -4.46 9.09 -5.81
N ARG A 92 -3.38 9.85 -5.58
CA ARG A 92 -3.45 11.25 -5.12
C ARG A 92 -4.22 12.12 -6.09
N ALA A 93 -3.86 12.11 -7.37
CA ALA A 93 -4.56 12.87 -8.41
C ALA A 93 -6.05 12.50 -8.48
N ARG A 94 -6.38 11.21 -8.31
CA ARG A 94 -7.78 10.76 -8.24
C ARG A 94 -8.50 11.30 -7.01
N LEU A 95 -7.90 11.25 -5.83
CA LEU A 95 -8.50 11.74 -4.58
C LEU A 95 -8.71 13.27 -4.62
N GLU A 96 -7.74 14.00 -5.18
CA GLU A 96 -7.86 15.44 -5.44
C GLU A 96 -9.03 15.75 -6.39
N SER A 97 -9.19 14.98 -7.47
CA SER A 97 -10.32 15.14 -8.40
C SER A 97 -11.69 14.83 -7.75
N GLN A 98 -11.70 14.08 -6.64
CA GLN A 98 -12.89 13.77 -5.84
C GLN A 98 -13.14 14.78 -4.71
N GLY A 99 -12.32 15.84 -4.62
CA GLY A 99 -12.48 16.90 -3.63
C GLY A 99 -11.80 16.63 -2.29
N ILE A 100 -11.02 15.55 -2.16
CA ILE A 100 -10.17 15.33 -0.98
C ILE A 100 -8.92 16.19 -1.17
N ARG A 101 -8.81 17.27 -0.38
CA ARG A 101 -7.63 18.14 -0.38
C ARG A 101 -6.56 17.54 0.53
N TYR A 102 -5.36 17.41 0.00
CA TYR A 102 -4.13 17.28 0.78
C TYR A 102 -3.82 18.68 1.33
N ASP A 103 -4.54 19.12 2.37
CA ASP A 103 -4.15 20.34 3.07
C ASP A 103 -2.75 20.07 3.66
N HIS A 104 -1.75 20.74 3.10
CA HIS A 104 -0.40 20.74 3.63
C HIS A 104 -0.46 21.07 5.11
N ALA A 105 0.16 20.19 5.91
CA ALA A 105 0.22 20.31 7.35
C ALA A 105 0.68 21.71 7.80
N PHE A 106 -0.06 22.25 8.76
CA PHE A 106 0.40 23.06 9.90
C PHE A 106 1.67 23.89 9.66
N GLU A 107 1.49 25.19 9.42
CA GLU A 107 2.51 26.19 9.76
C GLU A 107 2.82 26.11 11.26
N VAL A 108 4.11 26.20 11.56
CA VAL A 108 4.75 26.16 12.89
C VAL A 108 4.36 27.38 13.73
#